data_AF-A0A7V1GJ45-F1
#
_entry.id   AF-A0A7V1GJ45-F1
#
_cell.length_a   1.000
_cell.length_b   1.000
_cell.length_c   1.000
_cell.angle_alpha   90.00
_cell.angle_beta   90.00
_cell.angle_gamma   90.00
#
_symmetry.space_group_name_H-M   'P 1'
#
loop_
_entity.id
_entity.type
_entity.pdbx_description
1 polymer ?
#
loop_
_entity_poly.entity_id
_entity_poly.type
_entity_poly.pdbx_seq_one_letter_code
_entity_poly.pdbx_strand_id
1 'polypeptide(L)'
;MAVDIKKVLTSLKERKETMLVWGLGVAALCLGIFLLIGYLRGPPPPPSQEVIVRGKKPLKSKEEIEKEAIAELKESQKISPFVDYQDILGKNLFIQSRLDRIEGARIAIVGGFILKGILDYGMGNIKAVINDPAGKPHLVGVGQRIGASEVKVVAIDFKNQSVTLMGKGWEKPQVSSMAKEKIDEKEGLITYKPREEKREIEKPKEAPEKSGETPEEEPKKAITEAKKTLSEASDVILTARSEGVDTDEAEARRDDAKVKLEDAQEAMKEEDYKRAEESAKGAQALAQEAVQLVKEALGKEEEEYLEEEEGE
;
A
#
# COMPACT_ATOMS: atom_id res chain seq x y z
N MET A 1 49.74 -58.17 -2.90
CA MET A 1 49.10 -56.97 -2.31
C MET A 1 47.62 -57.27 -2.18
N ALA A 2 47.14 -57.55 -0.97
CA ALA A 2 45.71 -57.79 -0.72
C ALA A 2 45.01 -56.43 -0.56
N VAL A 3 44.14 -56.09 -1.49
CA VAL A 3 43.31 -54.89 -1.40
C VAL A 3 42.26 -55.13 -0.33
N ASP A 4 42.18 -54.22 0.64
CA ASP A 4 41.23 -54.32 1.75
C ASP A 4 39.81 -54.02 1.26
N ILE A 5 39.07 -55.08 0.93
CA ILE A 5 37.71 -55.05 0.38
C ILE A 5 36.75 -54.29 1.31
N LYS A 6 37.00 -54.29 2.63
CA LYS A 6 36.15 -53.56 3.59
C LYS A 6 36.23 -52.05 3.38
N LYS A 7 37.41 -51.52 3.06
CA LYS A 7 37.63 -50.08 2.84
C LYS A 7 36.97 -49.58 1.55
N VAL A 8 36.89 -50.44 0.54
CA VAL A 8 36.19 -50.12 -0.73
C VAL A 8 34.68 -50.12 -0.53
N LEU A 9 34.14 -51.05 0.25
CA LEU A 9 32.70 -51.13 0.54
C LEU A 9 32.18 -49.96 1.36
N THR A 10 32.93 -49.45 2.35
CA THR A 10 32.53 -48.27 3.13
C THR A 10 32.53 -47.00 2.27
N SER A 11 33.54 -46.81 1.42
CA SER A 11 33.60 -45.65 0.51
C SER A 11 32.44 -45.63 -0.51
N LEU A 12 32.00 -46.80 -0.99
CA LEU A 12 30.86 -46.89 -1.89
C LEU A 12 29.53 -46.58 -1.20
N LYS A 13 29.41 -46.83 0.11
CA LYS A 13 28.19 -46.55 0.87
C LYS A 13 28.03 -45.04 1.11
N GLU A 14 29.09 -44.35 1.50
CA GLU A 14 29.09 -42.89 1.69
C GLU A 14 28.78 -42.12 0.39
N ARG A 15 29.28 -42.61 -0.76
CA ARG A 15 28.98 -42.01 -2.08
C ARG A 15 27.51 -42.15 -2.50
N LYS A 16 26.83 -43.22 -2.08
CA LYS A 16 25.40 -43.42 -2.39
C LYS A 16 24.52 -42.48 -1.58
N GLU A 17 24.84 -42.26 -0.30
CA GLU A 17 24.08 -41.37 0.57
C GLU A 17 24.22 -39.91 0.12
N THR A 18 25.43 -39.49 -0.28
CA THR A 18 25.64 -38.15 -0.86
C THR A 18 24.91 -37.96 -2.19
N MET A 19 24.91 -38.93 -3.10
CA MET A 19 24.14 -38.80 -4.36
C MET A 19 22.62 -38.68 -4.15
N LEU A 20 22.05 -39.38 -3.16
CA LEU A 20 20.62 -39.30 -2.84
C LEU A 20 20.22 -37.91 -2.31
N VAL A 21 21.04 -37.30 -1.45
CA VAL A 21 20.79 -35.96 -0.91
C VAL A 21 20.82 -34.90 -2.01
N TRP A 22 21.80 -34.98 -2.92
CA TRP A 22 21.88 -34.06 -4.06
C TRP A 22 20.72 -34.25 -5.05
N GLY A 23 20.30 -35.50 -5.31
CA GLY A 23 19.17 -35.79 -6.18
C GLY A 23 17.84 -35.20 -5.68
N LEU A 24 17.57 -35.31 -4.37
CA LEU A 24 16.37 -34.73 -3.75
C LEU A 24 16.39 -33.19 -3.77
N GLY A 25 17.56 -32.56 -3.56
CA GLY A 25 17.70 -31.11 -3.63
C GLY A 25 17.39 -30.55 -5.02
N VAL A 26 17.91 -31.19 -6.08
CA VAL A 26 17.65 -30.76 -7.48
C VAL A 26 16.17 -30.93 -7.85
N ALA A 27 15.54 -32.03 -7.44
CA ALA A 27 14.11 -32.26 -7.71
C ALA A 27 13.22 -31.19 -7.04
N ALA A 28 13.52 -30.80 -5.81
CA ALA A 28 12.79 -29.73 -5.11
C ALA A 28 12.95 -28.37 -5.80
N LEU A 29 14.16 -28.05 -6.28
CA LEU A 29 14.43 -26.81 -7.00
C LEU A 29 13.67 -26.74 -8.34
N CYS A 30 13.63 -27.84 -9.10
CA CYS A 30 12.84 -27.91 -10.33
C CYS A 30 11.34 -27.72 -10.08
N LEU A 31 10.80 -28.30 -9.00
CA LEU A 31 9.40 -28.15 -8.62
C LEU A 31 9.05 -26.70 -8.22
N GLY A 32 9.96 -26.04 -7.49
CA GLY A 32 9.82 -24.62 -7.13
C GLY A 32 9.78 -23.71 -8.36
N ILE A 33 10.66 -23.93 -9.33
CA ILE A 33 10.67 -23.16 -10.59
C ILE A 33 9.37 -23.37 -11.38
N PHE A 34 8.85 -24.60 -11.43
CA PHE A 34 7.61 -24.89 -12.15
C PHE A 34 6.39 -24.17 -11.55
N LEU A 35 6.30 -24.13 -10.22
CA LEU A 35 5.25 -23.39 -9.50
C LEU A 35 5.38 -21.87 -9.70
N LEU A 36 6.61 -21.33 -9.71
CA LEU A 36 6.86 -19.91 -9.97
C LEU A 36 6.43 -19.51 -11.38
N ILE A 37 6.75 -20.32 -12.40
CA ILE A 37 6.33 -20.09 -13.78
C ILE A 37 4.80 -20.17 -13.92
N GLY A 38 4.16 -21.11 -13.22
CA GLY A 38 2.70 -21.21 -13.17
C GLY A 38 2.03 -19.99 -12.54
N TYR A 39 2.62 -19.45 -11.46
CA TYR A 39 2.13 -18.24 -10.80
C TYR A 39 2.24 -17.01 -11.71
N LEU A 40 3.34 -16.86 -12.45
CA LEU A 40 3.56 -15.73 -13.35
C LEU A 40 2.68 -15.75 -14.61
N ARG A 41 2.24 -16.93 -15.08
CA ARG A 41 1.43 -17.03 -16.31
C ARG A 41 -0.06 -16.70 -16.14
N GLY A 42 -0.55 -16.60 -14.91
CA GLY A 42 -1.98 -16.36 -14.65
C GLY A 42 -2.89 -17.51 -15.14
N PRO A 43 -4.17 -17.52 -14.75
CA PRO A 43 -5.12 -18.52 -15.24
C PRO A 43 -5.31 -18.35 -16.76
N PRO A 44 -5.39 -19.45 -17.55
CA PRO A 44 -5.65 -19.34 -18.97
C PRO A 44 -7.00 -18.64 -19.22
N PRO A 45 -7.10 -17.80 -20.25
CA PRO A 45 -8.34 -17.13 -20.57
C PRO A 45 -9.44 -18.16 -20.88
N PRO A 46 -10.70 -17.88 -20.53
CA PRO A 46 -11.80 -18.79 -20.82
C PRO A 46 -11.94 -18.99 -22.34
N PRO A 47 -12.35 -20.19 -22.79
CA PRO A 47 -12.53 -20.47 -24.20
C PRO A 47 -13.58 -19.53 -24.79
N SER A 48 -13.23 -18.88 -25.90
CA SER A 48 -14.11 -17.95 -26.63
C SER A 48 -15.40 -18.65 -27.03
N GLN A 49 -16.53 -18.17 -26.51
CA GLN A 49 -17.86 -18.61 -26.92
C GLN A 49 -18.09 -18.20 -28.37
N GLU A 50 -18.34 -19.19 -29.23
CA GLU A 50 -18.85 -18.97 -30.59
C GLU A 50 -20.21 -18.27 -30.53
N VAL A 51 -20.25 -17.02 -30.96
CA VAL A 51 -21.50 -16.27 -31.14
C VAL A 51 -22.16 -16.77 -32.42
N ILE A 52 -23.16 -17.62 -32.26
CA ILE A 52 -24.07 -18.05 -33.33
C ILE A 52 -24.91 -16.82 -33.76
N VAL A 53 -24.58 -16.24 -34.91
CA VAL A 53 -25.35 -15.14 -35.52
C VAL A 53 -26.64 -15.70 -36.14
N ARG A 54 -27.74 -15.69 -35.37
CA ARG A 54 -29.10 -15.96 -35.89
C ARG A 54 -29.73 -14.66 -36.42
N GLY A 55 -30.05 -14.68 -37.71
CA GLY A 55 -31.22 -14.03 -38.31
C GLY A 55 -31.26 -12.50 -38.32
N LYS A 56 -30.95 -11.92 -39.48
CA LYS A 56 -31.25 -10.51 -39.79
C LYS A 56 -32.76 -10.26 -39.66
N LYS A 57 -33.18 -9.57 -38.60
CA LYS A 57 -34.50 -8.91 -38.56
C LYS A 57 -34.45 -7.66 -39.45
N PRO A 58 -35.56 -7.32 -40.13
CA PRO A 58 -35.63 -6.11 -40.94
C PRO A 58 -35.40 -4.88 -40.04
N LEU A 59 -34.60 -3.94 -40.55
CA LEU A 59 -34.30 -2.67 -39.89
C LEU A 59 -35.60 -1.89 -39.70
N LYS A 60 -35.94 -1.61 -38.44
CA LYS A 60 -37.03 -0.70 -38.08
C LYS A 60 -36.76 0.68 -38.68
N SER A 61 -37.82 1.36 -39.10
CA SER A 61 -37.67 2.73 -39.62
C SER A 61 -37.20 3.67 -38.50
N LYS A 62 -36.50 4.76 -38.85
CA LYS A 62 -35.98 5.73 -37.87
C LYS A 62 -37.09 6.26 -36.94
N GLU A 63 -38.31 6.40 -37.47
CA GLU A 63 -39.49 6.83 -36.72
C GLU A 63 -39.98 5.79 -35.70
N GLU A 64 -39.85 4.49 -35.99
CA GLU A 64 -40.16 3.43 -35.03
C GLU A 64 -39.12 3.37 -33.91
N ILE A 65 -37.83 3.57 -34.23
CA ILE A 65 -36.75 3.59 -33.24
C ILE A 65 -36.93 4.79 -32.28
N GLU A 66 -37.25 5.97 -32.80
CA GLU A 66 -37.48 7.16 -31.98
C GLU A 66 -38.74 7.02 -31.11
N LYS A 67 -39.82 6.41 -31.62
CA LYS A 67 -41.03 6.14 -30.82
C LYS A 67 -40.78 5.11 -29.72
N GLU A 68 -40.01 4.06 -29.99
CA GLU A 68 -39.65 3.02 -29.01
C GLU A 68 -38.73 3.59 -27.93
N ALA A 69 -37.74 4.41 -28.30
CA ALA A 69 -36.87 5.08 -27.33
C ALA A 69 -37.61 6.09 -26.44
N ILE A 70 -38.58 6.84 -26.99
CA ILE A 70 -39.42 7.76 -26.21
C ILE A 70 -40.39 6.99 -25.30
N ALA A 71 -40.87 5.82 -25.72
CA ALA A 71 -41.70 4.95 -24.89
C ALA A 71 -40.90 4.34 -23.73
N GLU A 72 -39.69 3.83 -23.98
CA GLU A 72 -38.77 3.34 -22.93
C GLU A 72 -38.39 4.44 -21.95
N LEU A 73 -38.13 5.66 -22.40
CA LEU A 73 -37.83 6.80 -21.52
C LEU A 73 -39.01 7.21 -20.65
N LYS A 74 -40.24 7.12 -21.17
CA LYS A 74 -41.46 7.38 -20.38
C LYS A 74 -41.76 6.27 -19.40
N GLU A 75 -41.39 5.03 -19.71
CA GLU A 75 -41.54 3.88 -18.81
C GLU A 75 -40.44 3.89 -17.73
N SER A 76 -39.20 4.23 -18.07
CA SER A 76 -38.10 4.39 -17.12
C SER A 76 -38.29 5.57 -16.17
N GLN A 77 -39.02 6.62 -16.58
CA GLN A 77 -39.39 7.73 -15.69
C GLN A 77 -40.58 7.43 -14.77
N LYS A 78 -41.37 6.38 -15.05
CA LYS A 78 -42.43 5.90 -14.14
C LYS A 78 -41.91 4.91 -13.10
N ILE A 79 -40.75 4.32 -13.32
CA ILE A 79 -40.08 3.47 -12.34
C ILE A 79 -39.23 4.39 -11.46
N SER A 80 -39.80 4.79 -10.32
CA SER A 80 -39.04 5.36 -9.20
C SER A 80 -37.77 4.55 -8.96
N PRO A 81 -36.57 5.14 -8.83
CA PRO A 81 -35.37 4.42 -8.45
C PRO A 81 -35.39 4.20 -6.93
N PHE A 82 -36.48 3.61 -6.43
CA PHE A 82 -36.49 2.92 -5.14
C PHE A 82 -36.16 1.47 -5.47
N VAL A 83 -34.87 1.21 -5.70
CA VAL A 83 -34.36 -0.13 -5.40
C VAL A 83 -34.49 -0.26 -3.89
N ASP A 84 -35.43 -1.10 -3.45
CA ASP A 84 -35.65 -1.37 -2.06
C ASP A 84 -34.35 -1.97 -1.47
N TYR A 85 -33.63 -1.15 -0.71
CA TYR A 85 -32.32 -1.49 -0.13
C TYR A 85 -32.39 -2.70 0.80
N GLN A 86 -33.59 -3.06 1.28
CA GLN A 86 -33.85 -4.29 2.02
C GLN A 86 -33.51 -5.54 1.19
N ASP A 87 -33.65 -5.51 -0.14
CA ASP A 87 -33.51 -6.71 -0.97
C ASP A 87 -32.04 -7.01 -1.35
N ILE A 88 -31.17 -5.99 -1.38
CA ILE A 88 -29.72 -6.13 -1.57
C ILE A 88 -29.03 -6.48 -0.24
N LEU A 89 -29.49 -5.91 0.87
CA LEU A 89 -28.99 -6.24 2.21
C LEU A 89 -29.48 -7.62 2.68
N GLY A 90 -30.71 -8.00 2.33
CA GLY A 90 -31.29 -9.31 2.69
C GLY A 90 -30.68 -10.50 1.95
N LYS A 91 -30.09 -10.30 0.76
CA LYS A 91 -29.46 -11.38 -0.02
C LYS A 91 -27.95 -11.54 0.23
N ASN A 92 -27.33 -10.63 0.99
CA ASN A 92 -25.93 -10.73 1.41
C ASN A 92 -25.82 -10.58 2.93
N LEU A 93 -26.32 -11.59 3.68
CA LEU A 93 -26.12 -11.73 5.14
C LEU A 93 -24.64 -11.53 5.57
N PHE A 94 -23.69 -11.76 4.65
CA PHE A 94 -22.27 -11.59 4.88
C PHE A 94 -21.83 -10.12 5.06
N ILE A 95 -22.53 -9.15 4.46
CA ILE A 95 -22.16 -7.72 4.54
C ILE A 95 -22.84 -7.06 5.76
N GLN A 96 -24.11 -7.38 6.04
CA GLN A 96 -24.78 -6.91 7.27
C GLN A 96 -24.05 -7.38 8.54
N SER A 97 -23.67 -8.66 8.61
CA SER A 97 -22.96 -9.20 9.78
C SER A 97 -21.57 -8.57 10.01
N ARG A 98 -20.97 -7.93 9.00
CA ARG A 98 -19.73 -7.16 9.15
C ARG A 98 -19.98 -5.69 9.45
N LEU A 99 -21.01 -5.07 8.87
CA LEU A 99 -21.38 -3.68 9.17
C LEU A 99 -21.82 -3.52 10.63
N ASP A 100 -22.58 -4.48 11.17
CA ASP A 100 -23.00 -4.50 12.58
C ASP A 100 -21.83 -4.81 13.55
N ARG A 101 -20.69 -5.29 13.04
CA ARG A 101 -19.46 -5.54 13.81
C ARG A 101 -18.47 -4.37 13.81
N ILE A 102 -18.73 -3.28 13.08
CA ILE A 102 -17.90 -2.06 13.15
C ILE A 102 -18.39 -1.18 14.31
N GLU A 103 -18.38 -1.73 15.53
CA GLU A 103 -18.41 -0.95 16.77
C GLU A 103 -16.96 -0.74 17.21
N GLY A 104 -16.35 0.39 16.82
CA GLY A 104 -14.99 0.71 17.27
C GLY A 104 -14.27 1.84 16.55
N ALA A 105 -14.61 2.15 15.30
CA ALA A 105 -13.88 3.15 14.53
C ALA A 105 -14.12 4.58 15.08
N ARG A 106 -13.08 5.18 15.66
CA ARG A 106 -13.09 6.57 16.13
C ARG A 106 -13.36 7.53 14.96
N ILE A 107 -14.21 8.50 15.27
CA ILE A 107 -15.06 9.25 14.35
C ILE A 107 -14.38 10.56 13.97
N ALA A 108 -13.91 10.71 12.72
CA ALA A 108 -13.64 12.04 12.18
C ALA A 108 -14.96 12.68 11.73
N ILE A 109 -15.48 13.60 12.55
CA ILE A 109 -16.72 14.34 12.27
C ILE A 109 -16.37 15.53 11.38
N VAL A 110 -16.88 15.52 10.16
CA VAL A 110 -16.77 16.67 9.25
C VAL A 110 -18.18 17.08 8.86
N GLY A 111 -18.65 18.23 9.35
CA GLY A 111 -20.01 18.71 9.07
C GLY A 111 -21.11 17.72 9.49
N GLY A 112 -20.86 16.90 10.52
CA GLY A 112 -21.77 15.85 10.98
C GLY A 112 -21.67 14.51 10.24
N PHE A 113 -20.83 14.40 9.20
CA PHE A 113 -20.57 13.15 8.49
C PHE A 113 -19.48 12.34 9.21
N ILE A 114 -19.70 11.03 9.30
CA ILE A 114 -18.84 10.11 10.04
C ILE A 114 -18.35 9.01 9.09
N LEU A 115 -17.04 8.98 8.82
CA LEU A 115 -16.43 7.87 8.08
C LEU A 115 -16.41 6.61 8.97
N LYS A 116 -17.05 5.54 8.50
CA LYS A 116 -17.11 4.24 9.18
C LYS A 116 -16.15 3.20 8.62
N GLY A 117 -15.81 3.32 7.33
CA GLY A 117 -14.92 2.37 6.68
C GLY A 117 -14.67 2.72 5.22
N ILE A 118 -13.62 2.12 4.66
CA ILE A 118 -13.33 2.16 3.23
C ILE A 118 -13.19 0.71 2.75
N LEU A 119 -13.84 0.42 1.62
CA LEU A 119 -13.92 -0.90 1.01
C LEU A 119 -13.31 -0.84 -0.38
N ASP A 120 -12.37 -1.75 -0.66
CA ASP A 120 -11.82 -1.97 -2.00
C ASP A 120 -12.49 -3.19 -2.61
N TYR A 121 -13.20 -2.99 -3.73
CA TYR A 121 -13.86 -4.06 -4.49
C TYR A 121 -12.98 -4.58 -5.65
N GLY A 122 -11.73 -4.09 -5.78
CA GLY A 122 -10.84 -4.41 -6.89
C GLY A 122 -11.11 -3.58 -8.14
N MET A 123 -10.17 -3.63 -9.09
CA MET A 123 -10.23 -2.88 -10.37
C MET A 123 -10.39 -1.35 -10.20
N GLY A 124 -9.84 -0.79 -9.13
CA GLY A 124 -9.94 0.64 -8.81
C GLY A 124 -11.31 1.07 -8.26
N ASN A 125 -12.21 0.14 -7.96
CA ASN A 125 -13.53 0.45 -7.40
C ASN A 125 -13.49 0.54 -5.88
N ILE A 126 -13.07 1.71 -5.38
CA ILE A 126 -13.02 2.01 -3.95
C ILE A 126 -14.29 2.74 -3.52
N LYS A 127 -14.91 2.32 -2.41
CA LYS A 127 -16.08 2.99 -1.82
C LYS A 127 -15.88 3.24 -0.33
N ALA A 128 -16.47 4.31 0.17
CA ALA A 128 -16.50 4.64 1.58
C ALA A 128 -17.90 4.39 2.17
N VAL A 129 -17.94 3.91 3.42
CA VAL A 129 -19.15 3.85 4.23
C VAL A 129 -19.15 5.08 5.12
N ILE A 130 -20.11 5.98 4.91
CA ILE A 130 -20.20 7.26 5.63
C ILE A 130 -21.60 7.38 6.21
N ASN A 131 -21.69 7.66 7.51
CA ASN A 131 -22.96 8.02 8.13
C ASN A 131 -23.21 9.52 7.93
N ASP A 132 -24.42 9.86 7.53
CA ASP A 132 -24.86 11.26 7.46
C ASP A 132 -25.11 11.84 8.88
N PRO A 133 -25.41 13.15 9.01
CA PRO A 133 -25.69 13.75 10.31
C PRO A 133 -26.89 13.15 11.06
N ALA A 134 -27.79 12.44 10.37
CA ALA A 134 -28.89 11.70 10.99
C ALA A 134 -28.48 10.30 11.44
N GLY A 135 -27.20 9.92 11.24
CA GLY A 135 -26.65 8.63 11.58
C GLY A 135 -26.94 7.53 10.55
N LYS A 136 -27.56 7.85 9.40
CA LYS A 136 -27.90 6.84 8.38
C LYS A 136 -26.66 6.50 7.56
N PRO A 137 -26.31 5.21 7.40
CA PRO A 137 -25.14 4.80 6.62
C PRO A 137 -25.40 4.92 5.12
N HIS A 138 -24.39 5.38 4.39
CA HIS A 138 -24.36 5.46 2.93
C HIS A 138 -23.07 4.85 2.40
N LEU A 139 -23.17 4.05 1.33
CA LEU A 139 -22.03 3.51 0.60
C LEU A 139 -21.80 4.34 -0.66
N VAL A 140 -20.71 5.10 -0.68
CA VAL A 140 -20.46 6.12 -1.71
C VAL A 140 -19.07 5.96 -2.34
N GLY A 141 -19.00 6.10 -3.65
CA GLY A 141 -17.76 6.21 -4.41
C GLY A 141 -17.37 7.67 -4.69
N VAL A 142 -16.19 7.86 -5.29
CA VAL A 142 -15.73 9.17 -5.76
C VAL A 142 -16.75 9.78 -6.74
N GLY A 143 -17.05 11.07 -6.56
CA GLY A 143 -18.03 11.84 -7.35
C GLY A 143 -19.49 11.71 -6.89
N GLN A 144 -19.80 10.76 -6.00
CA GLN A 144 -21.18 10.51 -5.54
C GLN A 144 -21.58 11.44 -4.39
N ARG A 145 -22.89 11.74 -4.31
CA ARG A 145 -23.51 12.48 -3.20
C ARG A 145 -23.84 11.55 -2.04
N ILE A 146 -23.76 12.07 -0.82
CA ILE A 146 -24.12 11.32 0.39
C ILE A 146 -25.60 11.56 0.71
N GLY A 147 -26.45 10.57 0.46
CA GLY A 147 -27.89 10.66 0.69
C GLY A 147 -28.55 11.83 -0.06
N ALA A 148 -29.41 12.57 0.63
CA ALA A 148 -30.06 13.78 0.11
C ALA A 148 -29.23 15.06 0.34
N SER A 149 -28.02 14.95 0.89
CA SER A 149 -27.19 16.12 1.18
C SER A 149 -26.57 16.71 -0.09
N GLU A 150 -26.18 17.98 -0.01
CA GLU A 150 -25.38 18.63 -1.05
C GLU A 150 -23.87 18.31 -0.93
N VAL A 151 -23.49 17.34 -0.10
CA VAL A 151 -22.10 16.91 0.10
C VAL A 151 -21.75 15.78 -0.85
N LYS A 152 -20.62 15.93 -1.55
CA LYS A 152 -20.04 14.94 -2.46
C LYS A 152 -18.70 14.42 -1.95
N VAL A 153 -18.41 13.16 -2.28
CA VAL A 153 -17.07 12.58 -2.10
C VAL A 153 -16.19 13.01 -3.27
N VAL A 154 -15.10 13.69 -3.00
CA VAL A 154 -14.15 14.19 -4.02
C VAL A 154 -12.98 13.24 -4.20
N ALA A 155 -12.49 12.66 -3.11
CA ALA A 155 -11.39 11.71 -3.14
C ALA A 155 -11.55 10.67 -2.02
N ILE A 156 -11.05 9.47 -2.28
CA ILE A 156 -10.94 8.39 -1.29
C ILE A 156 -9.49 7.92 -1.33
N ASP A 157 -8.76 8.11 -0.23
CA ASP A 157 -7.41 7.61 -0.06
C ASP A 157 -7.44 6.36 0.82
N PHE A 158 -7.37 5.20 0.16
CA PHE A 158 -7.41 3.90 0.83
C PHE A 158 -6.18 3.69 1.73
N LYS A 159 -5.00 4.14 1.30
CA LYS A 159 -3.73 3.93 2.02
C LYS A 159 -3.71 4.72 3.33
N ASN A 160 -4.18 5.96 3.30
CA ASN A 160 -4.28 6.80 4.49
C ASN A 160 -5.62 6.68 5.23
N GLN A 161 -6.49 5.76 4.79
CA GLN A 161 -7.81 5.54 5.36
C GLN A 161 -8.62 6.84 5.53
N SER A 162 -8.61 7.68 4.49
CA SER A 162 -9.24 9.00 4.53
C SER A 162 -10.13 9.28 3.33
N VAL A 163 -11.10 10.18 3.52
CA VAL A 163 -12.05 10.62 2.51
C VAL A 163 -12.13 12.14 2.50
N THR A 164 -12.07 12.73 1.31
CA THR A 164 -12.24 14.17 1.10
C THR A 164 -13.66 14.47 0.67
N LEU A 165 -14.33 15.33 1.43
CA LEU A 165 -15.72 15.73 1.23
C LEU A 165 -15.80 17.20 0.79
N MET A 166 -16.75 17.50 -0.09
CA MET A 166 -17.05 18.87 -0.52
C MET A 166 -18.55 19.11 -0.48
N GLY A 167 -18.97 20.05 0.37
CA GLY A 167 -20.33 20.54 0.47
C GLY A 167 -20.52 21.85 -0.29
N LYS A 168 -21.76 22.12 -0.70
CA LYS A 168 -22.12 23.45 -1.20
C LYS A 168 -21.96 24.48 -0.08
N GLY A 169 -21.28 25.59 -0.39
CA GLY A 169 -20.99 26.64 0.60
C GLY A 169 -19.75 26.38 1.45
N TRP A 170 -19.02 25.29 1.23
CA TRP A 170 -17.70 25.10 1.85
C TRP A 170 -16.64 25.78 1.00
N GLU A 171 -15.84 26.66 1.60
CA GLU A 171 -14.74 27.33 0.90
C GLU A 171 -13.62 26.37 0.50
N LYS A 172 -13.44 25.29 1.28
CA LYS A 172 -12.39 24.28 1.08
C LYS A 172 -12.94 22.87 1.30
N PRO A 173 -12.44 21.87 0.55
CA PRO A 173 -12.71 20.47 0.84
C PRO A 173 -12.25 20.11 2.25
N GLN A 174 -12.98 19.21 2.89
CA GLN A 174 -12.70 18.76 4.25
C GLN A 174 -12.28 17.30 4.22
N VAL A 175 -11.30 16.92 5.04
CA VAL A 175 -10.76 15.56 5.07
C VAL A 175 -11.21 14.86 6.36
N SER A 176 -11.90 13.73 6.20
CA SER A 176 -12.24 12.82 7.31
C SER A 176 -11.31 11.61 7.23
N SER A 177 -10.54 11.35 8.28
CA SER A 177 -9.61 10.21 8.35
C SER A 177 -10.02 9.25 9.46
N MET A 178 -9.88 7.96 9.22
CA MET A 178 -10.02 6.98 10.29
C MET A 178 -8.79 7.08 11.21
N ALA A 179 -9.01 6.97 12.52
CA ALA A 179 -7.89 6.90 13.45
C ALA A 179 -7.03 5.68 13.09
N LYS A 180 -5.71 5.88 12.90
CA LYS A 180 -4.77 4.78 12.71
C LYS A 180 -4.75 3.94 13.99
N GLU A 181 -5.49 2.83 13.99
CA GLU A 181 -5.37 1.83 15.04
C GLU A 181 -3.98 1.19 14.91
N LYS A 182 -3.13 1.36 15.93
CA LYS A 182 -1.97 0.50 16.08
C LYS A 182 -2.51 -0.84 16.59
N ILE A 183 -2.56 -1.82 15.71
CA ILE A 183 -2.86 -3.20 16.07
C ILE A 183 -1.56 -3.78 16.62
N ASP A 184 -1.43 -3.88 17.94
CA ASP A 184 -0.38 -4.72 18.55
C ASP A 184 -0.87 -6.17 18.48
N GLU A 185 -0.30 -6.98 17.59
CA GLU A 185 -0.74 -8.36 17.28
C GLU A 185 -0.48 -9.38 18.42
N LYS A 186 -0.07 -8.94 19.61
CA LYS A 186 0.16 -9.84 20.75
C LYS A 186 -1.14 -10.05 21.52
N GLU A 187 -1.70 -11.25 21.32
CA GLU A 187 -2.84 -11.83 22.02
C GLU A 187 -4.18 -11.28 21.52
N GLY A 188 -5.10 -12.18 21.14
CA GLY A 188 -6.44 -11.88 20.63
C GLY A 188 -7.40 -11.24 21.65
N LEU A 189 -6.89 -10.35 22.50
CA LEU A 189 -7.61 -9.49 23.42
C LEU A 189 -7.28 -8.04 23.06
N ILE A 190 -8.25 -7.34 22.46
CA ILE A 190 -8.15 -5.91 22.18
C ILE A 190 -8.20 -5.18 23.53
N THR A 191 -7.04 -4.95 24.13
CA THR A 191 -6.95 -4.23 25.41
C THR A 191 -6.68 -2.76 25.11
N TYR A 192 -7.73 -1.94 25.26
CA TYR A 192 -7.67 -0.50 25.05
C TYR A 192 -6.85 0.17 26.15
N LYS A 193 -5.66 0.68 25.82
CA LYS A 193 -5.03 1.74 26.62
C LYS A 193 -5.53 3.09 26.10
N PRO A 194 -6.37 3.83 26.85
CA PRO A 194 -6.69 5.19 26.48
C PRO A 194 -5.38 5.98 26.40
N ARG A 195 -5.08 6.52 25.22
CA ARG A 195 -4.05 7.55 25.10
C ARG A 195 -4.58 8.74 25.89
N GLU A 196 -3.96 9.04 27.02
CA GLU A 196 -4.21 10.27 27.77
C GLU A 196 -4.06 11.44 26.79
N GLU A 197 -5.19 12.02 26.40
CA GLU A 197 -5.22 13.35 25.83
C GLU A 197 -4.70 14.28 26.91
N LYS A 198 -3.42 14.63 26.81
CA LYS A 198 -2.92 15.86 27.42
C LYS A 198 -3.74 16.99 26.82
N ARG A 199 -4.81 17.37 27.51
CA ARG A 199 -5.39 18.70 27.40
C ARG A 199 -4.27 19.66 27.77
N GLU A 200 -3.66 20.26 26.77
CA GLU A 200 -2.91 21.50 26.93
C GLU A 200 -3.92 22.56 27.41
N ILE A 201 -4.09 22.60 28.72
CA ILE A 201 -4.42 23.83 29.42
C ILE A 201 -3.19 24.71 29.18
N GLU A 202 -3.38 25.86 28.51
CA GLU A 202 -2.38 26.92 28.41
C GLU A 202 -1.92 27.28 29.84
N LYS A 203 -0.88 26.60 30.31
CA LYS A 203 -0.09 27.04 31.45
C LYS A 203 0.77 28.21 30.96
N PRO A 204 0.90 29.27 31.77
CA PRO A 204 1.64 30.46 31.39
C PRO A 204 3.06 30.09 30.97
N LYS A 205 3.55 30.77 29.92
CA LYS A 205 4.93 30.79 29.43
C LYS A 205 5.92 30.85 30.61
N GLU A 206 6.30 29.69 31.14
CA GLU A 206 7.49 29.55 31.96
C GLU A 206 8.69 29.55 31.01
N ALA A 207 9.70 30.32 31.41
CA ALA A 207 10.91 30.59 30.66
C ALA A 207 11.60 29.28 30.24
N PRO A 208 12.35 29.28 29.12
CA PRO A 208 13.08 28.10 28.66
C PRO A 208 14.11 27.69 29.71
N GLU A 209 13.74 26.76 30.57
CA GLU A 209 14.68 25.98 31.35
C GLU A 209 15.51 25.18 30.35
N LYS A 210 16.83 25.36 30.42
CA LYS A 210 17.82 24.59 29.69
C LYS A 210 17.55 23.12 29.96
N SER A 211 16.83 22.44 29.07
CA SER A 211 16.59 21.02 29.13
C SER A 211 17.94 20.33 29.04
N GLY A 212 18.36 19.68 30.13
CA GLY A 212 19.52 18.80 30.08
C GLY A 212 19.22 17.72 29.05
N GLU A 213 19.96 17.74 27.94
CA GLU A 213 19.94 16.69 26.91
C GLU A 213 20.19 15.37 27.63
N THR A 214 19.15 14.54 27.71
CA THR A 214 19.34 13.18 28.19
C THR A 214 20.16 12.44 27.12
N PRO A 215 21.08 11.54 27.51
CA PRO A 215 21.94 10.82 26.56
C PRO A 215 21.18 9.98 25.51
N GLU A 216 19.86 9.86 25.63
CA GLU A 216 18.97 9.18 24.69
C GLU A 216 18.51 10.08 23.51
N GLU A 217 18.58 11.42 23.64
CA GLU A 217 18.06 12.33 22.60
C GLU A 217 18.93 12.38 21.34
N GLU A 218 20.26 12.41 21.51
CA GLU A 218 21.21 12.42 20.39
C GLU A 218 21.08 11.19 19.47
N PRO A 219 21.08 9.93 19.95
CA PRO A 219 20.92 8.76 19.08
C PRO A 219 19.53 8.71 18.43
N LYS A 220 18.46 9.13 19.12
CA LYS A 220 17.12 9.22 18.51
C LYS A 220 17.09 10.20 17.35
N LYS A 221 17.74 11.36 17.51
CA LYS A 221 17.87 12.36 16.46
C LYS A 221 18.66 11.80 15.28
N ALA A 222 19.81 11.17 15.52
CA ALA A 222 20.63 10.54 14.49
C ALA A 222 19.87 9.45 13.70
N ILE A 223 19.14 8.56 14.38
CA ILE A 223 18.30 7.54 13.73
C ILE A 223 17.21 8.17 12.86
N THR A 224 16.61 9.27 13.33
CA THR A 224 15.56 9.99 12.59
C THR A 224 16.11 10.67 11.34
N GLU A 225 17.29 11.29 11.44
CA GLU A 225 18.00 11.88 10.30
C GLU A 225 18.41 10.81 9.28
N ALA A 226 18.99 9.69 9.73
CA ALA A 226 19.35 8.58 8.88
C ALA A 226 18.15 8.00 8.11
N LYS A 227 16.99 7.84 8.77
CA LYS A 227 15.73 7.43 8.12
C LYS A 227 15.30 8.38 7.02
N LYS A 228 15.38 9.68 7.28
CA LYS A 228 15.01 10.71 6.31
C LYS A 228 15.91 10.64 5.07
N THR A 229 17.23 10.62 5.28
CA THR A 229 18.21 10.52 4.18
C THR A 229 18.07 9.23 3.39
N LEU A 230 17.79 8.10 4.05
CA LEU A 230 17.55 6.82 3.38
C LEU A 230 16.28 6.85 2.50
N SER A 231 15.23 7.53 2.96
CA SER A 231 14.02 7.75 2.16
C SER A 231 14.33 8.60 0.92
N GLU A 232 15.04 9.71 1.10
CA GLU A 232 15.48 10.58 0.00
C GLU A 232 16.34 9.80 -1.02
N ALA A 233 17.28 8.98 -0.55
CA ALA A 233 18.09 8.11 -1.41
C ALA A 233 17.24 7.13 -2.23
N SER A 234 16.22 6.54 -1.60
CA SER A 234 15.32 5.60 -2.27
C SER A 234 14.49 6.29 -3.37
N ASP A 235 14.00 7.49 -3.12
CA ASP A 235 13.21 8.28 -4.08
C ASP A 235 14.08 8.71 -5.28
N VAL A 236 15.31 9.15 -5.04
CA VAL A 236 16.27 9.54 -6.07
C VAL A 236 16.65 8.36 -6.97
N ILE A 237 16.98 7.21 -6.38
CA ILE A 237 17.31 5.97 -7.12
C ILE A 237 16.14 5.53 -7.99
N LEU A 238 14.91 5.54 -7.46
CA LEU A 238 13.73 5.16 -8.23
C LEU A 238 13.49 6.08 -9.43
N THR A 239 13.74 7.37 -9.26
CA THR A 239 13.62 8.36 -10.34
C THR A 239 14.65 8.09 -11.43
N ALA A 240 15.94 7.98 -11.08
CA ALA A 240 17.00 7.73 -12.05
C ALA A 240 16.81 6.39 -12.79
N ARG A 241 16.39 5.34 -12.08
CA ARG A 241 16.06 4.06 -12.71
C ARG A 241 14.92 4.17 -13.73
N SER A 242 13.94 5.04 -13.47
CA SER A 242 12.83 5.27 -14.41
C SER A 242 13.26 6.05 -15.66
N GLU A 243 14.36 6.79 -15.56
CA GLU A 243 15.00 7.54 -16.65
C GLU A 243 15.99 6.67 -17.46
N GLY A 244 16.25 5.44 -17.01
CA GLY A 244 17.14 4.49 -17.70
C GLY A 244 18.58 4.51 -17.22
N VAL A 245 18.89 5.31 -16.20
CA VAL A 245 20.23 5.43 -15.60
C VAL A 245 20.58 4.15 -14.85
N ASP A 246 21.84 3.70 -14.97
CA ASP A 246 22.38 2.61 -14.17
C ASP A 246 22.42 3.01 -12.68
N THR A 247 21.74 2.23 -11.85
CA THR A 247 21.58 2.49 -10.41
C THR A 247 22.10 1.37 -9.53
N ASP A 248 22.78 0.35 -10.09
CA ASP A 248 23.15 -0.87 -9.36
C ASP A 248 24.04 -0.59 -8.14
N GLU A 249 25.07 0.26 -8.28
CA GLU A 249 25.96 0.61 -7.17
C GLU A 249 25.24 1.45 -6.09
N ALA A 250 24.37 2.37 -6.51
CA ALA A 250 23.59 3.18 -5.59
C ALA A 250 22.56 2.34 -4.81
N GLU A 251 21.92 1.36 -5.46
CA GLU A 251 21.02 0.40 -4.81
C GLU A 251 21.77 -0.43 -3.75
N ALA A 252 22.99 -0.88 -4.04
CA ALA A 252 23.83 -1.60 -3.08
C ALA A 252 24.16 -0.73 -1.85
N ARG A 253 24.57 0.53 -2.05
CA ARG A 253 24.86 1.46 -0.93
C ARG A 253 23.63 1.78 -0.09
N ARG A 254 22.46 1.94 -0.71
CA ARG A 254 21.18 2.09 -0.01
C ARG A 254 20.86 0.87 0.84
N ASP A 255 21.14 -0.34 0.35
CA ASP A 255 20.86 -1.56 1.11
C ASP A 255 21.83 -1.76 2.27
N ASP A 256 23.12 -1.42 2.10
CA ASP A 256 24.06 -1.34 3.24
C ASP A 256 23.62 -0.32 4.30
N ALA A 257 23.09 0.82 3.85
CA ALA A 257 22.53 1.84 4.75
C ALA A 257 21.32 1.32 5.55
N LYS A 258 20.45 0.50 4.95
CA LYS A 258 19.33 -0.16 5.66
C LYS A 258 19.84 -1.08 6.77
N VAL A 259 20.82 -1.93 6.47
CA VAL A 259 21.41 -2.86 7.45
C VAL A 259 22.01 -2.09 8.63
N LYS A 260 22.74 -0.99 8.37
CA LYS A 260 23.29 -0.12 9.42
C LYS A 260 22.21 0.58 10.25
N LEU A 261 21.11 0.98 9.62
CA LEU A 261 19.99 1.59 10.32
C LEU A 261 19.28 0.57 11.24
N GLU A 262 19.12 -0.67 10.80
CA GLU A 262 18.58 -1.76 11.62
C GLU A 262 19.47 -2.03 12.85
N ASP A 263 20.79 -2.09 12.66
CA ASP A 263 21.77 -2.22 13.75
C ASP A 263 21.67 -1.04 14.74
N ALA A 264 21.49 0.19 14.25
CA ALA A 264 21.27 1.36 15.11
C ALA A 264 19.97 1.25 15.94
N GLN A 265 18.90 0.73 15.34
CA GLN A 265 17.62 0.53 16.03
C GLN A 265 17.68 -0.62 17.05
N GLU A 266 18.49 -1.65 16.80
CA GLU A 266 18.74 -2.73 17.74
C GLU A 266 19.56 -2.24 18.93
N ALA A 267 20.69 -1.57 18.70
CA ALA A 267 21.51 -0.95 19.75
C ALA A 267 20.71 0.01 20.64
N MET A 268 19.76 0.76 20.04
CA MET A 268 18.85 1.63 20.79
C MET A 268 17.95 0.86 21.77
N LYS A 269 17.52 -0.36 21.42
CA LYS A 269 16.72 -1.23 22.31
C LYS A 269 17.57 -1.85 23.41
N GLU A 270 18.86 -2.05 23.15
CA GLU A 270 19.85 -2.54 24.12
C GLU A 270 20.37 -1.44 25.05
N GLU A 271 19.89 -0.20 24.89
CA GLU A 271 20.37 0.99 25.61
C GLU A 271 21.86 1.31 25.35
N ASP A 272 22.46 0.75 24.28
CA ASP A 272 23.79 1.09 23.80
C ASP A 272 23.71 2.32 22.90
N TYR A 273 23.52 3.49 23.52
CA TYR A 273 23.32 4.77 22.84
C TYR A 273 24.49 5.16 21.94
N LYS A 274 25.72 4.83 22.33
CA LYS A 274 26.91 5.15 21.54
C LYS A 274 26.95 4.33 20.25
N ARG A 275 26.71 3.02 20.32
CA ARG A 275 26.62 2.17 19.13
C ARG A 275 25.43 2.58 18.26
N ALA A 276 24.30 2.92 18.86
CA ALA A 276 23.13 3.40 18.12
C ALA A 276 23.43 4.67 17.32
N GLU A 277 24.12 5.64 17.92
CA GLU A 277 24.51 6.88 17.25
C GLU A 277 25.53 6.63 16.13
N GLU A 278 26.58 5.85 16.39
CA GLU A 278 27.61 5.51 15.40
C GLU A 278 27.02 4.76 14.20
N SER A 279 26.17 3.76 14.43
CA SER A 279 25.51 3.01 13.36
C SER A 279 24.51 3.88 12.58
N ALA A 280 23.79 4.79 13.25
CA ALA A 280 22.88 5.72 12.58
C ALA A 280 23.64 6.72 11.67
N LYS A 281 24.74 7.29 12.14
CA LYS A 281 25.60 8.16 11.30
C LYS A 281 26.21 7.40 10.12
N GLY A 282 26.60 6.14 10.33
CA GLY A 282 27.06 5.26 9.25
C GLY A 282 25.98 5.01 8.19
N ALA A 283 24.73 4.74 8.62
CA ALA A 283 23.60 4.59 7.71
C ALA A 283 23.33 5.89 6.91
N GLN A 284 23.39 7.04 7.57
CA GLN A 284 23.21 8.34 6.93
C GLN A 284 24.28 8.60 5.86
N ALA A 285 25.55 8.33 6.17
CA ALA A 285 26.66 8.52 5.22
C ALA A 285 26.51 7.63 3.98
N LEU A 286 26.19 6.34 4.17
CA LEU A 286 25.96 5.40 3.05
C LEU A 286 24.76 5.82 2.19
N ALA A 287 23.68 6.33 2.79
CA ALA A 287 22.55 6.85 2.04
C ALA A 287 22.91 8.13 1.25
N GLN A 288 23.78 9.00 1.78
CA GLN A 288 24.29 10.16 1.04
C GLN A 288 25.20 9.75 -0.12
N GLU A 289 26.07 8.76 0.08
CA GLU A 289 26.89 8.18 -1.00
C GLU A 289 26.00 7.61 -2.11
N ALA A 290 24.93 6.91 -1.77
CA ALA A 290 23.96 6.41 -2.75
C ALA A 290 23.34 7.53 -3.60
N VAL A 291 22.93 8.64 -2.96
CA VAL A 291 22.42 9.84 -3.68
C VAL A 291 23.49 10.44 -4.59
N GLN A 292 24.72 10.52 -4.12
CA GLN A 292 25.83 11.11 -4.87
C GLN A 292 26.18 10.28 -6.12
N LEU A 293 26.21 8.95 -5.99
CA LEU A 293 26.42 8.04 -7.13
C LEU A 293 25.38 8.24 -8.23
N VAL A 294 24.10 8.39 -7.86
CA VAL A 294 23.03 8.67 -8.83
C VAL A 294 23.24 10.01 -9.53
N LYS A 295 23.63 11.06 -8.78
CA LYS A 295 23.91 12.38 -9.37
C LYS A 295 25.08 12.34 -10.35
N GLU A 296 26.13 11.58 -10.04
CA GLU A 296 27.28 11.41 -10.92
C GLU A 296 26.93 10.62 -12.17
N ALA A 297 26.05 9.61 -12.06
CA ALA A 297 25.55 8.87 -13.22
C ALA A 297 24.71 9.76 -14.14
N LEU A 298 23.79 10.55 -13.57
CA LEU A 298 22.98 11.53 -14.32
C LEU A 298 23.84 12.60 -15.01
N GLY A 299 24.87 13.12 -14.34
CA GLY A 299 25.74 14.14 -14.90
C GLY A 299 26.59 13.63 -16.08
N LYS A 300 26.97 12.35 -16.08
CA LYS A 300 27.73 11.74 -17.19
C LYS A 300 26.90 11.57 -18.46
N GLU A 301 25.61 11.25 -18.32
CA GLU A 301 24.73 11.16 -19.49
C GLU A 301 24.59 12.53 -20.18
N GLU A 302 24.45 13.62 -19.43
CA GLU A 302 24.36 14.96 -20.02
C GLU A 302 25.64 15.37 -20.78
N GLU A 303 26.83 14.99 -20.30
CA GLU A 303 28.10 15.28 -20.98
C GLU A 303 28.26 14.49 -22.29
N GLU A 304 27.85 13.22 -22.32
CA GLU A 304 27.96 12.36 -23.52
C GLU A 304 27.10 12.88 -24.69
N TYR A 305 25.90 13.41 -24.42
CA TYR A 305 25.04 14.01 -25.46
C TYR A 305 25.62 15.30 -26.07
N LEU A 306 26.39 16.09 -25.31
CA LEU A 306 26.98 17.34 -25.80
C LEU A 306 28.18 17.09 -26.73
N GLU A 307 28.94 16.01 -26.50
CA GLU A 307 30.06 15.65 -27.38
C GLU A 307 29.60 15.13 -28.75
N GLU A 308 28.41 14.51 -28.84
CA GLU A 308 27.85 14.07 -30.13
C GLU A 308 27.35 15.24 -31.01
N GLU A 309 26.77 16.31 -30.42
CA GLU A 309 26.29 17.46 -31.19
C GLU A 309 27.42 18.36 -31.75
N GLU A 310 28.58 18.45 -31.09
CA GLU A 310 29.71 19.24 -31.61
C GLU A 310 30.55 18.50 -32.68
N GLY A 311 30.27 17.21 -32.91
CA GLY A 311 31.00 16.33 -33.83
C GLY A 311 30.42 16.20 -35.25
N GLU A 312 29.23 16.74 -35.52
CA GLU A 312 28.56 16.73 -36.84
C GLU A 312 28.77 18.03 -37.65
#